data_AF-A0A8X6L3W4-F1
#
_entry.id   AF-A0A8X6L3W4-F1
#
_cell.length_a   1.000
_cell.length_b   1.000
_cell.length_c   1.000
_cell.angle_alpha   90.00
_cell.angle_beta   90.00
_cell.angle_gamma   90.00
#
_symmetry.space_group_name_H-M   'P 1'
#
loop_
_entity.id
_entity.type
_entity.pdbx_description
1 polymer ?
#
loop_
_entity_poly.entity_id
_entity_poly.type
_entity_poly.pdbx_seq_one_letter_code
_entity_poly.pdbx_strand_id
1 'polypeptide(L)'
;MITSHTRNRFSSCRVSQIKDSLLTLGKYNVIIVDWSKYNNYPYILAVANAYVIGVKVGEMIKFLEENKGINPKNIHIIGHSLGAHVAGVAGKHVSNLGRITGSDPAAPLYLLREKLNRLDHTDAKFVDVIHSSSLNG
;
A
#
# COMPACT_ATOMS: atom_id res chain seq x y z
N MET A 1 3.70 6.27 -8.34
CA MET A 1 3.24 4.99 -7.78
C MET A 1 3.97 4.72 -6.49
N ILE A 2 3.26 4.35 -5.42
CA ILE A 2 3.85 3.99 -4.12
C ILE A 2 3.73 2.48 -3.93
N THR A 3 4.85 1.78 -3.76
CA THR A 3 4.83 0.34 -3.45
C THR A 3 5.27 0.09 -2.02
N SER A 4 4.49 -0.69 -1.25
CA SER A 4 4.80 -1.04 0.14
C SER A 4 5.19 -2.52 0.23
N HIS A 5 6.36 -2.80 0.82
CA HIS A 5 6.90 -4.16 0.94
C HIS A 5 7.28 -4.52 2.38
N THR A 6 7.09 -5.79 2.71
CA THR A 6 7.15 -6.37 4.05
C THR A 6 8.49 -7.05 4.39
N ARG A 7 9.37 -7.27 3.42
CA ARG A 7 10.70 -7.89 3.67
C ARG A 7 11.85 -6.96 3.31
N ASN A 8 12.87 -7.03 4.15
CA ASN A 8 14.08 -6.22 4.09
C ASN A 8 14.80 -6.42 2.75
N ARG A 9 15.06 -5.30 2.06
CA ARG A 9 15.98 -5.04 0.93
C ARG A 9 15.28 -4.30 -0.22
N PHE A 10 15.83 -3.13 -0.53
CA PHE A 10 15.70 -2.42 -1.82
C PHE A 10 15.93 -3.32 -3.07
N SER A 11 16.48 -4.52 -2.89
CA SER A 11 16.76 -5.55 -3.89
C SER A 11 15.88 -6.80 -3.78
N SER A 12 14.71 -6.72 -3.13
CA SER A 12 13.67 -7.73 -3.29
C SER A 12 13.33 -7.85 -4.78
N CYS A 13 13.68 -8.99 -5.38
CA CYS A 13 13.53 -9.27 -6.82
C CYS A 13 12.16 -8.81 -7.35
N ARG A 14 11.08 -9.04 -6.58
CA ARG A 14 9.72 -8.67 -6.98
C ARG A 14 9.48 -7.16 -7.01
N VAL A 15 9.97 -6.41 -6.03
CA VAL A 15 9.81 -4.95 -6.00
C VAL A 15 10.62 -4.32 -7.12
N SER A 16 11.84 -4.81 -7.38
CA SER A 16 12.63 -4.34 -8.53
C SER A 16 11.92 -4.67 -9.84
N GLN A 17 11.45 -5.89 -10.03
CA GLN A 17 10.73 -6.30 -11.24
C GLN A 17 9.49 -5.45 -11.50
N ILE A 18 8.68 -5.16 -10.47
CA ILE A 18 7.51 -4.28 -10.60
C ILE A 18 7.97 -2.88 -11.03
N LYS A 19 8.94 -2.30 -10.32
CA LYS A 19 9.51 -0.98 -10.63
C LYS A 19 10.05 -0.93 -12.07
N ASP A 20 10.88 -1.89 -12.46
CA ASP A 20 11.51 -1.96 -13.79
C ASP A 20 10.47 -2.14 -14.90
N SER A 21 9.46 -3.00 -14.69
CA SER A 21 8.36 -3.20 -15.64
C SER A 21 7.55 -1.93 -15.83
N LEU A 22 7.24 -1.21 -14.75
CA LEU A 22 6.50 0.05 -14.83
C LEU A 22 7.27 1.12 -15.58
N LEU A 23 8.57 1.27 -15.28
CA LEU A 23 9.42 2.22 -15.98
C LEU A 23 9.58 1.89 -17.47
N THR A 24 9.41 0.62 -17.85
CA THR A 24 9.39 0.19 -19.26
C THR A 24 8.06 0.55 -19.94
N LEU A 25 6.94 0.50 -19.21
CA LEU A 25 5.61 0.82 -19.74
C LEU A 25 5.39 2.32 -19.96
N GLY A 26 6.16 3.19 -19.30
CA GLY A 26 6.03 4.63 -19.50
C GLY A 26 6.79 5.48 -18.50
N LYS A 27 6.57 6.79 -18.60
CA LYS A 27 7.18 7.79 -17.70
C LYS A 27 6.39 7.87 -16.40
N TYR A 28 6.86 7.15 -15.38
CA TYR A 28 6.27 7.17 -14.05
C TYR A 28 7.28 7.58 -12.98
N ASN A 29 6.79 8.29 -11.96
CA ASN A 29 7.52 8.42 -10.71
C ASN A 29 7.21 7.20 -9.83
N VAL A 30 8.21 6.39 -9.52
CA VAL A 30 8.07 5.21 -8.64
C VAL A 30 8.72 5.49 -7.30
N ILE A 31 7.93 5.41 -6.23
CA ILE A 31 8.34 5.60 -4.84
C ILE A 31 8.20 4.25 -4.13
N ILE A 32 9.29 3.76 -3.55
CA ILE A 32 9.30 2.54 -2.76
C ILE A 32 9.24 2.93 -1.29
N VAL A 33 8.21 2.46 -0.58
CA VAL A 33 8.07 2.64 0.87
C VAL A 33 8.58 1.38 1.55
N ASP A 34 9.83 1.45 2.00
CA ASP A 34 10.46 0.41 2.81
C ASP A 34 10.13 0.64 4.29
N TRP A 35 9.32 -0.26 4.84
CA TRP A 35 8.99 -0.29 6.28
C TRP A 35 9.34 -1.65 6.90
N SER A 36 10.25 -2.40 6.26
CA SER A 36 10.66 -3.75 6.68
C SER A 36 11.17 -3.82 8.12
N LYS A 37 11.80 -2.75 8.61
CA LYS A 37 12.22 -2.61 10.02
C LYS A 37 11.06 -2.77 11.01
N TYR A 38 9.85 -2.41 10.61
CA TYR A 38 8.64 -2.40 11.45
C TYR A 38 7.73 -3.61 11.19
N ASN A 39 8.12 -4.50 10.28
CA ASN A 39 7.38 -5.70 9.93
C ASN A 39 8.02 -6.96 10.56
N ASN A 40 8.30 -6.90 11.86
CA ASN A 40 8.93 -7.99 12.60
C ASN A 40 7.95 -8.64 13.59
N TYR A 41 8.35 -9.80 14.12
CA TYR A 41 7.60 -10.50 15.17
C TYR A 41 7.50 -9.62 16.43
N PRO A 42 6.38 -9.67 17.18
CA PRO A 42 5.14 -10.43 16.93
C PRO A 42 4.23 -9.82 15.85
N TYR A 43 3.49 -10.68 15.13
CA TYR A 43 2.62 -10.30 14.00
C TYR A 43 1.58 -9.21 14.37
N ILE A 44 1.08 -9.20 15.60
CA ILE A 44 0.15 -8.15 16.07
C ILE A 44 0.79 -6.76 16.04
N LEU A 45 2.09 -6.65 16.34
CA LEU A 45 2.82 -5.38 16.24
C LEU A 45 3.04 -5.01 14.78
N ALA A 46 3.33 -5.97 13.89
CA ALA A 46 3.43 -5.71 12.47
C ALA A 46 2.11 -5.15 11.89
N VAL A 47 0.96 -5.68 12.33
CA VAL A 47 -0.38 -5.17 11.99
C VAL A 47 -0.62 -3.76 12.53
N ALA A 48 -0.22 -3.48 13.77
CA ALA A 48 -0.32 -2.13 14.35
C ALA A 48 0.58 -1.14 13.60
N ASN A 49 1.81 -1.53 13.27
CA ASN A 49 2.75 -0.72 12.51
C ASN A 49 2.25 -0.46 11.08
N ALA A 50 1.61 -1.44 10.44
CA ALA A 50 1.02 -1.26 9.10
C ALA A 50 -0.01 -0.12 9.08
N TYR A 51 -0.80 0.03 10.14
CA TYR A 51 -1.71 1.18 10.28
C TYR A 51 -0.92 2.50 10.34
N VAL A 52 0.08 2.60 11.23
CA VAL A 52 0.91 3.81 11.39
C VAL A 52 1.61 4.18 10.10
N ILE A 53 2.19 3.21 9.39
CA ILE A 53 2.84 3.43 8.09
C ILE A 53 1.82 3.89 7.05
N GLY A 54 0.61 3.33 7.04
CA GLY A 54 -0.47 3.78 6.16
C GLY A 54 -0.81 5.26 6.36
N VAL A 55 -0.92 5.70 7.62
CA VAL A 55 -1.12 7.12 7.97
C VAL A 55 0.03 7.97 7.41
N LYS A 56 1.29 7.56 7.63
CA LYS A 56 2.47 8.28 7.12
C LYS A 56 2.54 8.36 5.60
N VAL A 57 2.13 7.31 4.90
CA VAL A 57 2.03 7.33 3.44
C VAL A 57 0.94 8.30 2.99
N GLY A 58 -0.20 8.35 3.67
CA GLY A 58 -1.26 9.33 3.41
C GLY A 58 -0.80 10.77 3.62
N GLU A 59 -0.10 11.06 4.73
CA GLU A 59 0.52 12.36 5.02
C GLU A 59 1.52 12.76 3.93
N MET A 60 2.37 11.82 3.48
CA MET A 60 3.31 12.06 2.38
C MET A 60 2.59 12.42 1.08
N ILE A 61 1.49 11.75 0.75
CA ILE A 61 0.70 12.05 -0.46
C ILE A 61 0.08 13.44 -0.36
N LYS A 62 -0.50 13.80 0.79
CA LYS A 62 -1.02 15.15 1.04
C LYS A 62 0.05 16.22 0.89
N PHE A 63 1.24 15.98 1.45
CA PHE A 63 2.37 16.88 1.26
C PHE A 63 2.72 17.09 -0.22
N LEU A 64 2.70 16.01 -1.02
CA LEU A 64 2.94 16.08 -2.47
C LEU A 64 1.83 16.82 -3.22
N GLU A 65 0.57 16.64 -2.82
CA GLU A 65 -0.56 17.38 -3.37
C GLU A 65 -0.41 18.88 -3.10
N GLU A 66 -0.20 19.25 -1.84
CA GLU A 66 -0.14 20.65 -1.38
C GLU A 66 1.10 21.40 -1.88
N ASN A 67 2.27 20.75 -1.89
CA ASN A 67 3.55 21.42 -2.14
C ASN A 67 4.10 21.21 -3.55
N LYS A 68 3.61 20.20 -4.28
CA LYS A 68 4.09 19.86 -5.64
C LYS A 68 2.96 19.87 -6.67
N GLY A 69 1.72 20.16 -6.28
CA GLY A 69 0.57 20.19 -7.19
C GLY A 69 0.23 18.82 -7.78
N ILE A 70 0.64 17.73 -7.14
CA ILE A 70 0.36 16.38 -7.63
C ILE A 70 -1.10 16.05 -7.36
N ASN A 71 -1.87 15.80 -8.42
CA ASN A 71 -3.26 15.38 -8.29
C ASN A 71 -3.34 13.93 -7.76
N PRO A 72 -3.98 13.66 -6.61
CA PRO A 72 -4.11 12.30 -6.08
C PRO A 72 -4.78 11.30 -7.03
N LYS A 73 -5.60 11.77 -7.98
CA LYS A 73 -6.20 10.93 -9.04
C LYS A 73 -5.16 10.26 -9.94
N ASN A 74 -3.95 10.82 -10.00
CA ASN A 74 -2.84 10.27 -10.78
C ASN A 74 -1.93 9.34 -9.95
N ILE A 75 -2.29 9.07 -8.70
CA ILE A 75 -1.53 8.20 -7.81
C ILE A 75 -2.13 6.80 -7.80
N HIS A 76 -1.26 5.81 -8.00
CA HIS A 76 -1.54 4.40 -7.83
C HIS A 76 -0.68 3.85 -6.69
N ILE A 77 -1.29 3.20 -5.70
CA ILE A 77 -0.60 2.51 -4.62
C ILE A 77 -0.69 1.00 -4.84
N ILE A 78 0.44 0.28 -4.77
CA ILE A 78 0.50 -1.17 -4.88
C ILE A 78 1.00 -1.75 -3.56
N GLY A 79 0.14 -2.52 -2.88
CA GLY A 79 0.45 -3.14 -1.60
C GLY A 79 0.36 -4.66 -1.67
N HIS A 80 1.34 -5.36 -1.10
CA HIS A 80 1.34 -6.82 -1.01
C HIS A 80 1.19 -7.29 0.44
N SER A 81 0.34 -8.29 0.70
CA SER A 81 0.10 -8.82 2.05
C SER A 81 -0.31 -7.72 3.03
N LEU A 82 0.40 -7.52 4.16
CA LEU A 82 0.16 -6.39 5.07
C LEU A 82 0.27 -5.02 4.36
N GLY A 83 1.07 -4.93 3.31
CA GLY A 83 1.19 -3.72 2.49
C GLY A 83 -0.10 -3.32 1.79
N ALA A 84 -1.02 -4.26 1.52
CA ALA A 84 -2.34 -3.94 0.97
C ALA A 84 -3.18 -3.13 1.97
N HIS A 85 -3.08 -3.43 3.26
CA HIS A 85 -3.72 -2.65 4.32
C HIS A 85 -3.05 -1.30 4.55
N VAL A 86 -1.72 -1.23 4.45
CA VAL A 86 -1.00 0.06 4.40
C VAL A 86 -1.57 0.95 3.29
N ALA A 87 -1.78 0.39 2.09
CA ALA A 87 -2.34 1.12 0.96
C ALA A 87 -3.77 1.59 1.22
N GLY A 88 -4.63 0.73 1.79
CA GLY A 88 -5.99 1.09 2.16
C GLY A 88 -6.07 2.19 3.22
N VAL A 89 -5.25 2.09 4.27
CA VAL A 89 -5.17 3.13 5.30
C VAL A 89 -4.66 4.45 4.71
N ALA A 90 -3.67 4.42 3.81
CA ALA A 90 -3.21 5.61 3.10
C ALA A 90 -4.34 6.25 2.26
N GLY A 91 -5.12 5.42 1.55
CA GLY A 91 -6.26 5.86 0.75
C GLY A 91 -7.32 6.61 1.57
N LYS A 92 -7.62 6.15 2.78
CA LYS A 92 -8.56 6.84 3.70
C LYS A 92 -8.10 8.24 4.09
N HIS A 93 -6.80 8.51 4.05
CA HIS A 93 -6.24 9.82 4.40
C HIS A 93 -6.15 10.76 3.20
N VAL A 94 -6.47 10.31 1.97
CA VAL A 94 -6.27 11.04 0.72
C VAL A 94 -7.57 11.09 -0.07
N SER A 95 -8.12 12.29 -0.24
CA SER A 95 -9.32 12.49 -1.05
C SER A 95 -9.03 12.21 -2.53
N ASN A 96 -9.95 11.51 -3.21
CA ASN A 96 -9.89 11.23 -4.65
C ASN A 96 -8.64 10.45 -5.12
N LEU A 97 -8.06 9.59 -4.28
CA LEU A 97 -6.96 8.72 -4.68
C LEU A 97 -7.31 7.91 -5.94
N GLY A 98 -6.39 7.87 -6.91
CA GLY A 98 -6.63 7.27 -8.22
C GLY A 98 -6.87 5.77 -8.19
N ARG A 99 -5.90 5.00 -7.67
CA ARG A 99 -5.98 3.54 -7.68
C ARG A 99 -5.24 2.89 -6.52
N ILE A 100 -5.79 1.79 -6.00
CA ILE A 100 -5.07 0.85 -5.12
C ILE A 100 -5.11 -0.55 -5.74
N THR A 101 -3.96 -1.22 -5.85
CA THR A 101 -3.88 -2.65 -6.12
C THR A 101 -3.38 -3.38 -4.87
N GLY A 102 -4.20 -4.29 -4.34
CA GLY A 102 -3.85 -5.19 -3.25
C GLY A 102 -3.50 -6.58 -3.78
N SER A 103 -2.23 -6.98 -3.68
CA SER A 103 -1.83 -8.36 -3.98
C SER A 103 -1.82 -9.17 -2.69
N ASP A 104 -2.73 -10.12 -2.61
CA ASP A 104 -2.87 -11.10 -1.54
C ASP A 104 -3.01 -10.48 -0.14
N PRO A 105 -4.02 -9.64 0.12
CA PRO A 105 -4.17 -8.95 1.41
C PRO A 105 -4.21 -9.92 2.59
N ALA A 106 -3.54 -9.55 3.68
CA ALA A 106 -3.43 -10.43 4.84
C ALA A 106 -4.77 -10.59 5.58
N ALA A 107 -5.31 -11.81 5.64
CA ALA A 107 -6.57 -12.06 6.36
C ALA A 107 -6.47 -12.06 7.90
N PRO A 108 -5.45 -12.71 8.53
CA PRO A 108 -5.40 -12.82 9.99
C PRO A 108 -5.36 -11.44 10.67
N LEU A 109 -6.24 -11.27 11.66
CA LEU A 109 -6.48 -10.03 12.42
C LEU A 109 -7.20 -8.90 11.67
N TYR A 110 -7.44 -9.00 10.35
CA TYR A 110 -8.22 -8.00 9.61
C TYR A 110 -9.67 -8.41 9.36
N LEU A 111 -9.99 -9.71 9.43
CA LEU A 111 -11.37 -10.23 9.31
C LEU A 111 -12.33 -9.64 10.35
N LEU A 112 -11.82 -9.31 11.55
CA LEU A 112 -12.60 -8.79 12.68
C LEU A 112 -12.36 -7.29 12.94
N ARG A 113 -11.54 -6.63 12.12
CA ARG A 113 -11.20 -5.21 12.32
C ARG A 113 -12.12 -4.31 11.52
N GLU A 114 -12.40 -3.15 12.10
CA GLU A 114 -13.19 -2.10 11.47
C GLU A 114 -12.65 -1.73 10.08
N LYS A 115 -13.55 -1.31 9.19
CA LYS A 115 -13.20 -0.85 7.83
C LYS A 115 -12.06 0.18 7.84
N LEU A 116 -11.98 1.02 8.88
CA LEU A 116 -10.93 2.03 9.08
C LEU A 116 -9.52 1.44 9.10
N ASN A 117 -9.36 0.19 9.51
CA ASN A 117 -8.06 -0.44 9.69
C ASN A 117 -7.65 -1.38 8.56
N ARG A 118 -8.53 -1.68 7.59
CA ARG A 118 -8.26 -2.63 6.49
C ARG A 118 -8.39 -2.00 5.12
N LEU A 119 -8.04 -2.74 4.06
CA LEU A 119 -8.30 -2.30 2.69
C LEU A 119 -9.80 -2.44 2.41
N ASP A 120 -10.38 -1.44 1.77
CA ASP A 120 -11.79 -1.40 1.39
C ASP A 120 -11.95 -0.76 0.00
N HIS A 121 -13.00 -1.13 -0.71
CA HIS A 121 -13.28 -0.63 -2.06
C HIS A 121 -13.46 0.90 -2.12
N THR A 122 -13.78 1.55 -1.00
CA THR A 122 -13.91 3.02 -0.91
C THR A 122 -12.59 3.76 -0.77
N ASP A 123 -11.46 3.07 -0.58
CA ASP A 123 -10.17 3.70 -0.26
C ASP A 123 -9.52 4.41 -1.47
N ALA A 124 -10.01 4.16 -2.68
CA ALA A 124 -9.62 4.87 -3.90
C ALA A 124 -10.77 4.84 -4.92
N LYS A 125 -10.62 5.59 -6.00
CA LYS A 125 -11.57 5.55 -7.13
C LYS A 125 -11.65 4.18 -7.79
N PHE A 126 -10.55 3.45 -7.77
CA PHE A 126 -10.51 2.08 -8.24
C PHE A 126 -9.63 1.25 -7.30
N VAL A 127 -10.19 0.15 -6.79
CA VAL A 127 -9.50 -0.80 -5.93
C VAL A 127 -9.60 -2.17 -6.57
N ASP A 128 -8.45 -2.75 -6.92
CA ASP A 128 -8.35 -4.11 -7.45
C ASP A 128 -7.55 -5.00 -6.49
N VAL A 129 -8.07 -6.21 -6.25
CA VAL A 129 -7.45 -7.17 -5.32
C VAL A 129 -7.20 -8.48 -6.05
N ILE A 130 -5.96 -8.95 -5.98
CA ILE A 130 -5.52 -10.24 -6.53
C ILE A 130 -5.33 -11.21 -5.36
N HIS A 131 -6.13 -12.27 -5.29
CA HIS A 131 -5.96 -13.32 -4.27
C HIS A 131 -5.14 -14.46 -4.87
N SER A 132 -4.00 -14.79 -4.24
CA SER A 132 -3.07 -15.80 -4.75
C SER A 132 -2.67 -16.84 -3.71
N SER A 133 -2.89 -16.56 -2.41
CA SER A 133 -2.83 -17.55 -1.34
C SER A 133 -4.08 -17.41 -0.47
N SER A 134 -5.08 -18.24 -0.76
CA SER A 134 -6.32 -18.29 0.01
C SER A 134 -6.15 -19.21 1.23
N LEU A 135 -6.14 -18.62 2.43
CA LEU A 135 -6.91 -19.22 3.52
C LEU A 135 -8.32 -18.65 3.36
N ASN A 136 -9.23 -19.48 2.87
CA ASN A 136 -10.62 -19.12 2.58
C ASN A 136 -11.24 -18.30 3.73
N GLY A 137 -11.81 -17.15 3.40
CA GLY A 137 -12.69 -16.35 4.24
C GLY A 137 -13.78 -15.76 3.36
#